data_AF-A0A5D0TDB2-F1
#
_entry.id   AF-A0A5D0TDB2-F1
#
_cell.length_a   1.000
_cell.length_b   1.000
_cell.length_c   1.000
_cell.angle_alpha   90.00
_cell.angle_beta   90.00
_cell.angle_gamma   90.00
#
_symmetry.space_group_name_H-M   'P 1'
#
loop_
_entity.id
_entity.type
_entity.pdbx_description
1 polymer ?
#
loop_
_entity_poly.entity_id
_entity_poly.type
_entity_poly.pdbx_seq_one_letter_code
_entity_poly.pdbx_strand_id
1 'polypeptide(L)'
;MPGVSQRDPVVELELARRYADEADRHGQQAELLARRPMLLPAWSPVARAAAVYLGSAGAGVVLMFAMVLASGLGALGAGPLYAWMCAGLPAGSLISGWLVLGRWGRAPMEETGAARHPVLGVAVCFLLVPLAYCGYLLLLRIVR
;
A
#
# COMPACT_ATOMS: atom_id res chain seq x y z
N MET A 1 32.92 -57.81 6.27
CA MET A 1 31.88 -56.94 5.69
C MET A 1 30.67 -56.99 6.63
N PRO A 2 30.43 -55.98 7.48
CA PRO A 2 29.34 -56.04 8.44
C PRO A 2 28.00 -55.78 7.72
N GLY A 3 26.97 -56.50 8.17
CA GLY A 3 25.71 -56.69 7.45
C GLY A 3 24.95 -55.40 7.17
N VAL A 4 24.43 -55.32 5.96
CA VAL A 4 23.32 -54.43 5.60
C VAL A 4 22.18 -54.81 6.54
N SER A 5 21.89 -53.95 7.53
CA SER A 5 20.64 -54.03 8.28
C SER A 5 19.53 -54.00 7.25
N GLN A 6 18.91 -55.16 7.02
CA GLN A 6 17.80 -55.31 6.10
C GLN A 6 16.59 -54.63 6.75
N ARG A 7 16.55 -53.30 6.65
CA ARG A 7 15.36 -52.53 6.98
C ARG A 7 14.26 -52.98 6.04
N ASP A 8 13.13 -53.30 6.64
CA ASP A 8 11.95 -53.73 5.92
C ASP A 8 11.56 -52.64 4.90
N PRO A 9 11.59 -52.94 3.59
CA PRO A 9 11.32 -51.95 2.54
C PRO A 9 9.90 -51.37 2.66
N VAL A 10 8.97 -52.10 3.27
CA VAL A 10 7.62 -51.61 3.55
C VAL A 10 7.66 -50.50 4.60
N VAL A 11 8.46 -50.67 5.65
CA VAL A 11 8.62 -49.69 6.73
C VAL A 11 9.33 -48.43 6.24
N GLU A 12 10.36 -48.55 5.40
CA GLU A 12 11.03 -47.38 4.82
C GLU A 12 10.12 -46.59 3.87
N LEU A 13 9.31 -47.28 3.06
CA LEU A 13 8.35 -46.62 2.18
C LEU A 13 7.25 -45.89 2.97
N GLU A 14 6.79 -46.47 4.07
CA GLU A 14 5.80 -45.83 4.94
C GLU A 14 6.36 -44.57 5.62
N LEU A 15 7.63 -44.62 6.06
CA LEU A 15 8.32 -43.43 6.57
C LEU A 15 8.49 -42.36 5.49
N ALA A 16 8.88 -42.75 4.28
CA ALA A 16 9.00 -41.83 3.16
C ALA A 16 7.67 -41.15 2.81
N ARG A 17 6.55 -41.89 2.84
CA ARG A 17 5.20 -41.33 2.66
C ARG A 17 4.85 -40.33 3.75
N ARG A 18 5.12 -40.66 5.02
CA ARG A 18 4.88 -39.73 6.14
C ARG A 18 5.68 -38.44 5.98
N TYR A 19 6.94 -38.50 5.59
CA TYR A 19 7.74 -37.30 5.33
C TYR A 19 7.22 -36.49 4.14
N ALA A 20 6.73 -37.15 3.09
CA ALA A 20 6.10 -36.47 1.97
C ALA A 20 4.80 -35.75 2.40
N ASP A 21 3.94 -36.42 3.16
CA ASP A 21 2.69 -35.83 3.67
C ASP A 21 2.97 -34.64 4.61
N GLU A 22 4.01 -34.73 5.44
CA GLU A 22 4.45 -33.62 6.29
C GLU A 22 4.97 -32.44 5.48
N ALA A 23 5.77 -32.70 4.44
CA ALA A 23 6.27 -31.68 3.54
C ALA A 23 5.13 -30.97 2.79
N ASP A 24 4.14 -31.73 2.30
CA ASP A 24 2.96 -31.19 1.62
C ASP A 24 2.12 -30.32 2.55
N ARG A 25 1.92 -30.76 3.80
CA ARG A 25 1.21 -29.97 4.81
C ARG A 25 1.92 -28.64 5.11
N HIS A 26 3.24 -28.67 5.25
CA HIS A 26 4.02 -27.44 5.44
C HIS A 26 4.02 -26.55 4.19
N GLY A 27 4.04 -27.15 2.99
CA GLY A 27 3.90 -26.46 1.72
C GLY A 27 2.56 -25.72 1.62
N GLN A 28 1.45 -26.39 1.94
CA GLN A 28 0.12 -25.78 1.94
C GLN A 28 0.02 -24.63 2.95
N GLN A 29 0.60 -24.77 4.14
CA GLN A 29 0.65 -23.69 5.13
C GLN A 29 1.46 -22.48 4.64
N ALA A 30 2.61 -22.73 4.01
CA ALA A 30 3.45 -21.69 3.42
C ALA A 30 2.71 -20.97 2.27
N GLU A 31 1.98 -21.70 1.44
CA GLU A 31 1.21 -21.14 0.32
C GLU A 31 0.04 -20.27 0.81
N LEU A 32 -0.65 -20.69 1.88
CA LEU A 32 -1.71 -19.91 2.53
C LEU A 32 -1.19 -18.58 3.12
N LEU A 33 0.03 -18.58 3.68
CA LEU A 33 0.68 -17.36 4.17
C LEU A 33 1.17 -16.49 3.00
N ALA A 34 1.69 -17.10 1.94
CA ALA A 34 2.16 -16.39 0.75
C ALA A 34 1.04 -15.72 -0.06
N ARG A 35 -0.21 -16.21 0.06
CA ARG A 35 -1.39 -15.56 -0.54
C ARG A 35 -1.93 -14.39 0.27
N ARG A 36 -1.46 -14.18 1.51
CA ARG A 36 -1.94 -13.07 2.35
C ARG A 36 -1.12 -11.79 2.11
N PRO A 37 -1.77 -10.69 1.72
CA PRO A 37 -1.07 -9.43 1.55
C PRO A 37 -0.76 -8.77 2.90
N MET A 38 0.42 -8.14 3.02
CA MET A 38 0.99 -7.68 4.30
C MET A 38 0.25 -6.47 4.91
N LEU A 39 -0.26 -5.56 4.09
CA LEU A 39 -0.94 -4.34 4.54
C LEU A 39 -2.46 -4.55 4.67
N LEU A 40 -3.08 -4.49 5.84
CA LEU A 40 -4.55 -4.66 6.03
C LEU A 40 -5.12 -5.96 5.42
N PRO A 41 -4.67 -7.15 5.86
CA PRO A 41 -4.98 -8.44 5.24
C PRO A 41 -6.48 -8.79 5.22
N ALA A 42 -7.26 -8.27 6.18
CA ALA A 42 -8.70 -8.52 6.28
C ALA A 42 -9.55 -7.61 5.37
N TRP A 43 -8.95 -6.59 4.74
CA TRP A 43 -9.68 -5.59 3.96
C TRP A 43 -9.66 -5.93 2.48
N SER A 44 -10.73 -5.57 1.77
CA SER A 44 -10.79 -5.70 0.31
C SER A 44 -9.68 -4.87 -0.36
N PRO A 45 -9.19 -5.28 -1.55
CA PRO A 45 -8.13 -4.56 -2.27
C PRO A 45 -8.46 -3.08 -2.49
N VAL A 46 -9.72 -2.79 -2.84
CA VAL A 46 -10.21 -1.42 -3.07
C VAL A 46 -10.22 -0.60 -1.79
N ALA A 47 -10.73 -1.15 -0.68
CA ALA A 47 -10.79 -0.43 0.60
C ALA A 47 -9.39 -0.08 1.12
N ARG A 48 -8.43 -0.98 0.93
CA ARG A 48 -7.03 -0.77 1.29
C ARG A 48 -6.37 0.30 0.42
N ALA A 49 -6.56 0.22 -0.89
CA ALA A 49 -6.05 1.24 -1.81
C ALA A 49 -6.64 2.62 -1.49
N ALA A 50 -7.94 2.70 -1.21
CA ALA A 50 -8.59 3.93 -0.80
C ALA A 50 -8.00 4.49 0.51
N ALA A 51 -7.79 3.64 1.53
CA ALA A 51 -7.19 4.06 2.78
C ALA A 51 -5.76 4.61 2.61
N VAL A 52 -4.93 3.95 1.79
CA VAL A 52 -3.57 4.41 1.52
C VAL A 52 -3.56 5.73 0.76
N TYR A 53 -4.38 5.86 -0.29
CA TYR A 53 -4.46 7.10 -1.06
C TYR A 53 -5.07 8.26 -0.27
N LEU A 54 -6.04 8.00 0.60
CA LEU A 54 -6.57 9.00 1.52
C LEU A 54 -5.51 9.43 2.53
N GLY A 55 -4.75 8.49 3.08
CA GLY A 55 -3.65 8.80 4.00
C GLY A 55 -2.55 9.64 3.33
N SER A 56 -2.15 9.28 2.10
CA SER A 56 -1.13 10.04 1.37
C SER A 56 -1.62 11.42 0.95
N ALA A 57 -2.86 11.53 0.45
CA ALA A 57 -3.47 12.81 0.12
C ALA A 57 -3.66 13.69 1.38
N GLY A 58 -4.01 13.10 2.52
CA GLY A 58 -4.06 13.79 3.82
C GLY A 58 -2.72 14.39 4.23
N ALA A 59 -1.62 13.65 4.08
CA ALA A 59 -0.28 14.19 4.30
C ALA A 59 0.05 15.34 3.33
N GLY A 60 -0.35 15.23 2.06
CA GLY A 60 -0.26 16.31 1.07
C GLY A 60 -1.04 17.56 1.47
N VAL A 61 -2.25 17.41 2.03
CA VAL A 61 -3.06 18.51 2.56
C VAL A 61 -2.40 19.16 3.78
N VAL A 62 -1.80 18.39 4.69
CA VAL A 62 -1.05 18.96 5.83
C VAL A 62 0.15 19.78 5.32
N LEU A 63 0.89 19.26 4.35
CA LEU A 63 2.00 19.98 3.73
C LEU A 63 1.52 21.25 3.01
N MET A 64 0.37 21.20 2.33
CA MET A 64 -0.26 22.37 1.73
C MET A 64 -0.49 23.48 2.76
N PHE A 65 -1.06 23.15 3.93
CA PHE A 65 -1.27 24.13 4.99
C PHE A 65 0.05 24.73 5.50
N ALA A 66 1.08 23.90 5.69
CA ALA A 66 2.40 24.39 6.05
C ALA A 66 2.98 25.38 5.01
N MET A 67 2.79 25.10 3.72
CA MET A 67 3.20 26.00 2.64
C MET A 67 2.41 27.31 2.62
N VAL A 68 1.11 27.27 2.90
CA VAL A 68 0.28 28.48 3.05
C VAL A 68 0.77 29.35 4.21
N LEU A 69 1.08 28.75 5.36
CA LEU A 69 1.67 29.45 6.50
C LEU A 69 3.03 30.06 6.12
N ALA A 70 3.91 29.28 5.47
CA ALA A 70 5.22 29.76 5.03
C ALA A 70 5.10 30.93 4.03
N SER A 71 4.11 30.90 3.14
CA SER A 71 3.84 32.00 2.22
C SER A 71 3.34 33.25 2.94
N GLY A 72 2.47 33.10 3.94
CA GLY A 72 2.02 34.20 4.80
C GLY A 72 3.15 34.86 5.60
N LEU A 73 4.24 34.13 5.86
CA LEU A 73 5.47 34.63 6.49
C LEU A 73 6.49 35.20 5.49
N GLY A 74 6.17 35.22 4.18
CA GLY A 74 7.07 35.69 3.13
C GLY A 74 8.18 34.71 2.73
N ALA A 75 8.22 33.51 3.30
CA ALA A 75 9.23 32.49 3.01
C ALA A 75 8.98 31.73 1.69
N LEU A 76 7.77 31.84 1.13
CA LEU A 76 7.39 31.18 -0.12
C LEU A 76 6.56 32.12 -1.01
N GLY A 77 7.04 32.35 -2.23
CA GLY A 77 6.33 33.15 -3.22
C GLY A 77 5.05 32.49 -3.73
N ALA A 78 4.10 33.29 -4.21
CA ALA A 78 2.80 32.82 -4.69
C ALA A 78 2.93 31.87 -5.90
N GLY A 79 3.84 32.13 -6.84
CA GLY A 79 4.04 31.27 -8.02
C GLY A 79 4.41 29.82 -7.64
N PRO A 80 5.49 29.60 -6.88
CA PRO A 80 5.85 28.29 -6.36
C PRO A 80 4.73 27.62 -5.55
N LEU A 81 4.02 28.38 -4.71
CA LEU A 81 2.90 27.87 -3.92
C LEU A 81 1.81 27.29 -4.83
N TYR A 82 1.36 28.03 -5.84
CA TYR A 82 0.33 27.57 -6.76
C TYR A 82 0.78 26.38 -7.61
N ALA A 83 2.04 26.36 -8.08
CA ALA A 83 2.57 25.24 -8.84
C ALA A 83 2.57 23.94 -8.01
N TRP A 84 2.97 24.03 -6.74
CA TRP A 84 2.92 22.90 -5.82
C TRP A 84 1.49 22.48 -5.49
N MET A 85 0.56 23.41 -5.29
CA MET A 85 -0.86 23.08 -5.04
C MET A 85 -1.52 22.36 -6.21
N CYS A 86 -1.29 22.83 -7.44
CA CYS A 86 -1.98 22.32 -8.62
C CYS A 86 -1.40 20.98 -9.13
N ALA A 87 -0.10 20.79 -9.01
CA ALA A 87 0.58 19.63 -9.61
C ALA A 87 1.45 18.87 -8.61
N GLY A 88 2.30 19.57 -7.87
CA GLY A 88 3.32 18.94 -7.03
C GLY A 88 2.75 18.07 -5.90
N LEU A 89 1.80 18.61 -5.12
CA LEU A 89 1.19 17.92 -3.99
C LEU A 89 0.26 16.78 -4.41
N PRO A 90 -0.64 16.95 -5.41
CA PRO A 90 -1.41 15.83 -5.95
C PRO A 90 -0.52 14.71 -6.50
N ALA A 91 0.51 15.05 -7.28
CA ALA A 91 1.43 14.06 -7.85
C ALA A 91 2.26 13.36 -6.77
N GLY A 92 2.82 14.10 -5.79
CA GLY A 92 3.58 13.51 -4.68
C GLY A 92 2.73 12.59 -3.81
N SER A 93 1.48 12.96 -3.55
CA SER A 93 0.51 12.14 -2.81
C SER A 93 0.16 10.85 -3.57
N LEU A 94 0.00 10.95 -4.89
CA LEU A 94 -0.25 9.79 -5.76
C LEU A 94 0.94 8.85 -5.78
N ILE A 95 2.15 9.37 -6.01
CA ILE A 95 3.39 8.59 -6.11
C ILE A 95 3.67 7.88 -4.77
N SER A 96 3.56 8.58 -3.65
CA SER A 96 3.76 7.99 -2.33
C SER A 96 2.76 6.86 -2.04
N GLY A 97 1.46 7.07 -2.28
CA GLY A 97 0.45 6.03 -2.13
C GLY A 97 0.68 4.83 -3.05
N TRP A 98 1.10 5.09 -4.30
CA TRP A 98 1.42 4.04 -5.28
C TRP A 98 2.65 3.22 -4.87
N LEU A 99 3.68 3.84 -4.29
CA LEU A 99 4.85 3.15 -3.75
C LEU A 99 4.50 2.31 -2.52
N VAL A 100 3.66 2.84 -1.62
CA VAL A 100 3.18 2.11 -0.43
C VAL A 100 2.40 0.86 -0.83
N LEU A 101 1.44 0.99 -1.75
CA LEU A 101 0.67 -0.16 -2.27
C LEU A 101 1.56 -1.12 -3.06
N GLY A 102 2.54 -0.60 -3.81
CA GLY A 102 3.54 -1.42 -4.47
C GLY A 102 4.42 -2.21 -3.51
N ARG A 103 4.83 -1.64 -2.37
CA ARG A 103 5.73 -2.34 -1.46
C ARG A 103 5.00 -3.30 -0.53
N TRP A 104 3.82 -2.92 -0.04
CA TRP A 104 3.14 -3.64 1.05
C TRP A 104 1.72 -4.11 0.72
N GLY A 105 1.12 -3.62 -0.39
CA GLY A 105 -0.25 -3.94 -0.77
C GLY A 105 -0.42 -5.20 -1.63
N ARG A 106 0.68 -5.74 -2.18
CA ARG A 106 0.68 -6.92 -3.07
C ARG A 106 0.90 -8.22 -2.30
N ALA A 107 0.14 -9.26 -2.61
CA ALA A 107 0.50 -10.61 -2.17
C ALA A 107 1.71 -11.12 -2.97
N PRO A 108 2.69 -11.81 -2.36
CA PRO A 108 3.87 -12.36 -3.04
C PRO A 108 3.58 -13.21 -4.29
N MET A 109 2.42 -13.89 -4.33
CA MET A 109 1.98 -14.73 -5.45
C MET A 109 0.95 -14.04 -6.38
N GLU A 110 0.64 -12.76 -6.19
CA GLU A 110 -0.28 -12.03 -7.08
C GLU A 110 0.46 -11.57 -8.35
N GLU A 111 0.29 -12.31 -9.45
CA GLU A 111 0.87 -11.95 -10.76
C GLU A 111 0.18 -10.76 -11.43
N THR A 112 -1.04 -10.43 -11.04
CA THR A 112 -1.86 -9.39 -11.69
C THR A 112 -1.96 -8.12 -10.85
N GLY A 113 -1.71 -6.97 -11.50
CA GLY A 113 -1.57 -5.63 -10.90
C GLY A 113 -2.80 -4.98 -10.27
N ALA A 114 -3.71 -5.77 -9.67
CA ALA A 114 -4.95 -5.29 -9.04
C ALA A 114 -4.70 -4.40 -7.81
N ALA A 115 -3.59 -4.59 -7.09
CA ALA A 115 -3.34 -3.92 -5.80
C ALA A 115 -3.21 -2.38 -5.86
N ARG A 116 -3.02 -1.78 -7.04
CA ARG A 116 -2.61 -0.37 -7.15
C ARG A 116 -3.71 0.61 -7.55
N HIS A 117 -4.82 0.16 -8.14
CA HIS A 117 -5.98 1.01 -8.51
C HIS A 117 -5.63 2.47 -8.92
N PRO A 118 -4.87 2.70 -10.01
CA PRO A 118 -4.29 4.02 -10.31
C PRO A 118 -5.34 5.11 -10.58
N VAL A 119 -6.46 4.75 -11.21
CA VAL A 119 -7.57 5.69 -11.47
C VAL A 119 -8.17 6.20 -10.16
N LEU A 120 -8.31 5.33 -9.15
CA LEU A 120 -8.79 5.70 -7.83
C LEU A 120 -7.78 6.62 -7.12
N GLY A 121 -6.49 6.32 -7.23
CA GLY A 121 -5.43 7.19 -6.68
C GLY A 121 -5.44 8.59 -7.30
N VAL A 122 -5.56 8.68 -8.63
CA VAL A 122 -5.68 9.97 -9.34
C VAL A 122 -6.91 10.72 -8.86
N ALA A 123 -8.08 10.07 -8.84
CA ALA A 123 -9.32 10.68 -8.38
C ALA A 123 -9.18 11.23 -6.94
N VAL A 124 -8.68 10.43 -6.00
CA VAL A 124 -8.53 10.86 -4.59
C VAL A 124 -7.52 11.99 -4.45
N CYS A 125 -6.31 11.84 -5.00
CA CYS A 125 -5.23 12.80 -4.79
C CYS A 125 -5.52 14.15 -5.49
N PHE A 126 -6.08 14.12 -6.69
CA PHE A 126 -6.39 15.33 -7.45
C PHE A 126 -7.72 15.98 -7.09
N LEU A 127 -8.68 15.29 -6.44
CA LEU A 127 -9.85 15.97 -5.85
C LEU A 127 -9.56 16.50 -4.46
N LEU A 128 -8.96 15.69 -3.58
CA LEU A 128 -8.91 16.01 -2.15
C LEU A 128 -8.06 17.25 -1.88
N VAL A 129 -6.92 17.39 -2.55
CA VAL A 129 -6.00 18.52 -2.34
C VAL A 129 -6.64 19.85 -2.76
N PRO A 130 -7.20 20.02 -3.98
CA PRO A 130 -7.92 21.23 -4.35
C PRO A 130 -9.17 21.48 -3.50
N LEU A 131 -9.95 20.44 -3.18
CA LEU A 131 -11.14 20.60 -2.34
C LEU A 131 -10.80 21.08 -0.93
N ALA A 132 -9.72 20.57 -0.33
CA ALA A 132 -9.26 21.02 0.98
C ALA A 132 -8.87 22.50 0.95
N TYR A 133 -8.21 22.97 -0.12
CA TYR A 133 -7.88 24.38 -0.29
C TYR A 133 -9.14 25.24 -0.45
N CYS A 134 -10.07 24.84 -1.31
CA CYS A 134 -11.34 25.54 -1.49
C CYS A 134 -12.13 25.61 -0.17
N GLY A 135 -12.19 24.50 0.57
CA GLY A 135 -12.82 24.43 1.89
C GLY A 135 -12.17 25.39 2.89
N TYR A 136 -10.83 25.48 2.90
CA TYR A 136 -10.10 26.44 3.73
C TYR A 136 -10.44 27.89 3.37
N LEU A 137 -10.48 28.25 2.09
CA LEU A 137 -10.85 29.59 1.64
C LEU A 137 -12.30 29.95 2.02
N LEU A 138 -13.23 29.01 1.87
CA LEU A 138 -14.62 29.19 2.27
C LEU A 138 -14.73 29.38 3.80
N LEU A 139 -14.02 28.58 4.58
CA LEU A 139 -13.99 28.71 6.04
C LEU A 139 -13.46 30.09 6.46
N LEU A 140 -12.34 30.54 5.88
CA LEU A 140 -11.80 31.88 6.12
C LEU A 140 -12.79 32.99 5.73
N ARG A 141 -13.56 32.78 4.66
CA ARG A 141 -14.57 33.75 4.21
C ARG A 141 -15.81 33.80 5.12
N ILE A 142 -16.16 32.70 5.77
CA ILE A 142 -17.27 32.65 6.73
C ILE A 142 -16.88 33.24 8.09
N VAL A 143 -15.61 33.08 8.48
CA VAL A 143 -15.09 33.52 9.78
C VAL A 143 -14.66 35.00 9.78
N ARG A 144 -14.39 35.60 8.61
CA ARG A 144 -14.11 37.04 8.44
C ARG A 144 -15.38 37.85 8.28
#